data_AF-A0A820M6B4-F1
#
_entry.id   AF-A0A820M6B4-F1
#
_cell.length_a   1.000
_cell.length_b   1.000
_cell.length_c   1.000
_cell.angle_alpha   90.00
_cell.angle_beta   90.00
_cell.angle_gamma   90.00
#
_symmetry.space_group_name_H-M   'P 1'
#
loop_
_entity.id
_entity.type
_entity.pdbx_description
1 polymer ?
#
loop_
_entity_poly.entity_id
_entity_poly.type
_entity_poly.pdbx_seq_one_letter_code
_entity_poly.pdbx_strand_id
1 'polypeptide(L)'
;MTHGTEHHVTDSLICPITQEIFSVPVIADDGYSYEESAIVAWIQENHTSPMTRQPLSIGSLRPNRAIKNLIEEFENSLHSADYRFKLDVDVRKERNAIFQVNTKSIFRAHWITRRSAPPTVLLKMNGVRAKREASFCVQLSRHPHIIRTYGTVEPTPQDTIMLLQEYAPEGSLHNLLDDVSRVPDELILIEMFSQIADAMTYLAYNRVTHGDLACRNILVFRFDKYNPENNLVKLTDFGLTRHSSIYVSVDNGSAPNDCIPIRYAAPELIQDQTCSEKTDMYSMGVTMWEAFSKAKIPWYNIETDKEIRQRVTSGDKLSKPVTCSDETWTLMLNTMNLSAQERPTFSQLRRLLTKLQYQLENTARNHGELMEKFQKVLQIERNEVLIGVAVEQALVNLSGLNIDQAGATFRRKPNSHITVFRLRIPSDNDFSNFIRHYRNHFKTLIVEYERDGNRMGNSRREYKYTV
;
A
#
# COMPACT_ATOMS: atom_id res chain seq x y z
N MET A 1 42.43 -20.99 7.08
CA MET A 1 42.04 -19.66 6.57
C MET A 1 41.71 -19.81 5.10
N THR A 2 40.44 -19.96 4.78
CA THR A 2 39.93 -19.91 3.41
C THR A 2 38.71 -19.00 3.49
N HIS A 3 38.87 -17.76 3.05
CA HIS A 3 37.80 -16.77 2.99
C HIS A 3 36.68 -17.31 2.10
N GLY A 4 35.49 -17.48 2.67
CA GLY A 4 34.27 -17.66 1.90
C GLY A 4 33.99 -16.35 1.17
N THR A 5 34.01 -16.39 -0.15
CA THR A 5 33.64 -15.27 -1.01
C THR A 5 32.15 -14.99 -0.85
N GLU A 6 31.81 -13.90 -0.16
CA GLU A 6 30.52 -13.24 -0.35
C GLU A 6 30.41 -12.87 -1.84
N HIS A 7 29.41 -13.40 -2.54
CA HIS A 7 29.12 -13.00 -3.91
C HIS A 7 28.49 -11.61 -3.90
N HIS A 8 29.32 -10.58 -3.77
CA HIS A 8 28.94 -9.19 -4.03
C HIS A 8 28.57 -9.05 -5.50
N VAL A 9 27.41 -8.44 -5.80
CA VAL A 9 27.11 -7.96 -7.15
C VAL A 9 28.17 -6.92 -7.45
N THR A 10 29.06 -7.19 -8.39
CA THR A 10 30.10 -6.24 -8.76
C THR A 10 29.43 -5.01 -9.36
N ASP A 11 29.87 -3.80 -8.97
CA ASP A 11 29.36 -2.52 -9.49
C ASP A 11 29.36 -2.47 -11.04
N SER A 12 30.15 -3.33 -11.67
CA SER A 12 30.23 -3.55 -13.11
C SER A 12 28.95 -4.08 -13.77
N LEU A 13 28.01 -4.65 -13.00
CA LEU A 13 26.74 -5.20 -13.49
C LEU A 13 25.56 -4.24 -13.30
N ILE A 14 25.78 -3.08 -12.69
CA ILE A 14 24.74 -2.12 -12.34
C ILE A 14 24.74 -0.96 -13.34
N CYS A 15 23.55 -0.61 -13.82
CA CYS A 15 23.34 0.52 -14.71
C CYS A 15 23.45 1.86 -13.94
N PRO A 16 24.24 2.82 -14.44
CA PRO A 16 24.42 4.10 -13.75
C PRO A 16 23.18 5.00 -13.78
N ILE A 17 22.23 4.79 -14.71
CA ILE A 17 20.98 5.57 -14.79
C ILE A 17 19.92 4.97 -13.87
N THR A 18 19.67 3.67 -13.97
CA THR A 18 18.58 3.00 -13.23
C THR A 18 19.01 2.56 -11.84
N GLN A 19 20.32 2.45 -11.58
CA GLN A 19 20.90 1.90 -10.36
C GLN A 19 20.46 0.44 -10.08
N GLU A 20 20.13 -0.29 -11.15
CA GLU A 20 19.70 -1.69 -11.13
C GLU A 20 20.66 -2.56 -11.97
N ILE A 21 20.62 -3.88 -11.79
CA ILE A 21 21.37 -4.81 -12.66
C ILE A 21 20.85 -4.69 -14.10
N PHE A 22 21.73 -4.64 -15.10
CA PHE A 22 21.28 -4.54 -16.49
C PHE A 22 20.39 -5.73 -16.88
N SER A 23 19.35 -5.47 -17.67
CA SER A 23 18.53 -6.48 -18.34
C SER A 23 18.86 -6.55 -19.82
N VAL A 24 18.98 -5.38 -20.47
CA VAL A 24 19.40 -5.24 -21.86
C VAL A 24 20.55 -4.22 -21.94
N PRO A 25 21.79 -4.63 -21.60
CA PRO A 25 22.92 -3.72 -21.58
C PRO A 25 23.34 -3.31 -22.99
N VAL A 26 23.46 -2.01 -23.22
CA VAL A 26 24.07 -1.41 -24.42
C VAL A 26 25.28 -0.59 -24.02
N ILE A 27 26.29 -0.53 -24.89
CA ILE A 27 27.48 0.30 -24.74
C ILE A 27 27.39 1.48 -25.72
N ALA A 28 27.71 2.65 -25.21
CA ALA A 28 27.81 3.89 -25.99
C ALA A 28 29.26 4.17 -26.42
N ASP A 29 29.45 5.05 -27.40
CA ASP A 29 30.77 5.44 -27.91
C ASP A 29 31.66 6.15 -26.86
N ASP A 30 31.06 6.63 -25.76
CA ASP A 30 31.77 7.17 -24.61
C ASP A 30 32.41 6.09 -23.71
N GLY A 31 32.19 4.81 -24.03
CA GLY A 31 32.74 3.65 -23.34
C GLY A 31 31.93 3.19 -22.13
N TYR A 32 30.83 3.86 -21.78
CA TYR A 32 29.97 3.47 -20.68
C TYR A 32 28.82 2.59 -21.14
N SER A 33 28.38 1.70 -20.24
CA SER A 33 27.24 0.82 -20.48
C SER A 33 26.00 1.30 -19.74
N TYR A 34 24.86 1.16 -20.40
CA TYR A 34 23.57 1.62 -19.94
C TYR A 34 22.49 0.57 -20.22
N GLU A 35 21.38 0.64 -19.49
CA GLU A 35 20.18 -0.09 -19.83
C GLU A 35 19.54 0.54 -21.08
N GLU A 36 19.24 -0.27 -22.11
CA GLU A 36 18.82 0.21 -23.44
C GLU A 36 17.64 1.17 -23.35
N SER A 37 16.60 0.79 -22.62
CA SER A 37 15.40 1.61 -22.46
C SER A 37 15.68 2.96 -21.78
N ALA A 38 16.54 2.96 -20.75
CA ALA A 38 16.85 4.15 -19.97
C ALA A 38 17.75 5.14 -20.73
N ILE A 39 18.75 4.66 -21.46
CA ILE A 39 19.63 5.55 -22.24
C ILE A 39 18.94 6.11 -23.47
N VAL A 40 18.05 5.33 -24.12
CA VAL A 40 17.27 5.84 -25.25
C VAL A 40 16.35 6.97 -24.80
N ALA A 41 15.63 6.81 -23.68
CA ALA A 41 14.81 7.88 -23.11
C ALA A 41 15.66 9.12 -22.75
N TRP A 42 16.82 8.91 -22.11
CA TRP A 42 17.73 10.01 -21.76
C TRP A 42 18.23 10.78 -22.99
N ILE A 43 18.63 10.09 -24.07
CA ILE A 43 19.13 10.73 -25.29
C ILE A 43 18.02 11.53 -25.97
N GLN A 44 16.78 11.03 -26.00
CA GLN A 44 15.63 11.74 -26.57
C GLN A 44 15.35 13.07 -25.88
N GLU A 45 15.58 13.15 -24.57
CA GLU A 45 15.38 14.37 -23.78
C GLU A 45 16.61 15.28 -23.77
N ASN A 46 17.80 14.72 -23.54
CA ASN A 46 19.00 15.47 -23.16
C ASN A 46 20.11 15.49 -24.22
N HIS A 47 20.02 14.64 -25.26
CA HIS A 47 20.94 14.57 -26.40
C HIS A 47 22.43 14.36 -26.04
N THR A 48 22.71 13.91 -24.80
CA THR A 48 24.05 13.80 -24.22
C THR A 48 24.19 12.55 -23.37
N SER A 49 25.43 12.11 -23.14
CA SER A 49 25.76 11.06 -22.18
C SER A 49 25.45 11.50 -20.74
N PRO A 50 24.75 10.68 -19.94
CA PRO A 50 24.54 10.96 -18.51
C PRO A 50 25.85 11.05 -17.71
N MET A 51 26.89 10.31 -18.11
CA MET A 51 28.15 10.19 -17.36
C MET A 51 29.15 11.27 -17.75
N THR A 52 29.27 11.55 -19.04
CA THR A 52 30.32 12.44 -19.57
C THR A 52 29.79 13.79 -20.05
N ARG A 53 28.47 13.92 -20.19
CA ARG A 53 27.77 15.09 -20.76
C ARG A 53 28.16 15.44 -22.19
N GLN A 54 28.86 14.52 -22.88
CA GLN A 54 29.21 14.68 -24.30
C GLN A 54 28.02 14.33 -25.20
N PRO A 55 27.92 14.88 -26.42
CA PRO A 55 26.87 14.54 -27.36
C PRO A 55 26.80 13.03 -27.62
N LEU A 56 25.59 12.46 -27.57
CA LEU A 56 25.37 11.02 -27.78
C LEU A 56 24.13 10.79 -28.65
N SER A 57 24.20 9.80 -29.53
CA SER A 57 23.11 9.48 -30.47
C SER A 57 22.60 8.05 -30.26
N ILE A 58 21.32 7.81 -30.51
CA ILE A 58 20.74 6.46 -30.39
C ILE A 58 21.41 5.48 -31.36
N GLY A 59 21.75 5.95 -32.56
CA GLY A 59 22.38 5.12 -33.60
C GLY A 59 23.80 4.64 -33.27
N SER A 60 24.46 5.22 -32.27
CA SER A 60 25.78 4.77 -31.82
C SER A 60 25.74 3.71 -30.71
N LEU A 61 24.57 3.40 -30.16
CA LEU A 61 24.43 2.36 -29.13
C LEU A 61 24.63 0.97 -29.74
N ARG A 62 25.46 0.15 -29.09
CA ARG A 62 25.70 -1.23 -29.50
C ARG A 62 25.35 -2.20 -28.37
N PRO A 63 24.78 -3.39 -28.63
CA PRO A 63 24.54 -4.38 -27.60
C PRO A 63 25.84 -4.77 -26.89
N ASN A 64 25.88 -4.68 -25.55
CA ASN A 64 27.03 -5.09 -24.76
C ASN A 64 26.90 -6.56 -24.36
N ARG A 65 27.29 -7.45 -25.28
CA ARG A 65 27.22 -8.91 -25.07
C ARG A 65 28.12 -9.39 -23.93
N ALA A 66 29.21 -8.68 -23.60
CA ALA A 66 30.10 -9.07 -22.52
C ALA A 66 29.41 -8.92 -21.15
N ILE A 67 28.77 -7.78 -20.89
CA ILE A 67 27.99 -7.57 -19.65
C ILE A 67 26.77 -8.51 -19.63
N LYS A 68 26.10 -8.70 -20.77
CA LYS A 68 24.99 -9.67 -20.86
C LYS A 68 25.43 -11.08 -20.49
N ASN A 69 26.56 -11.56 -21.00
CA ASN A 69 27.10 -12.87 -20.65
C ASN A 69 27.50 -12.95 -19.17
N LEU A 70 28.07 -11.89 -18.59
CA LEU A 70 28.40 -11.85 -17.16
C LEU A 70 27.14 -11.88 -16.28
N ILE A 71 26.04 -11.26 -16.72
CA ILE A 71 24.75 -11.37 -16.04
C ILE A 71 24.20 -12.77 -16.18
N GLU A 72 24.23 -13.36 -17.38
CA GLU A 72 23.80 -14.73 -17.59
C GLU A 72 24.65 -15.72 -16.78
N GLU A 73 25.97 -15.51 -16.66
CA GLU A 73 26.86 -16.30 -15.80
C GLU A 73 26.57 -16.09 -14.31
N PHE A 74 26.33 -14.84 -13.87
CA PHE A 74 25.90 -14.54 -12.51
C PHE A 74 24.55 -15.19 -12.20
N GLU A 75 23.58 -15.08 -13.10
CA GLU A 75 22.28 -15.73 -13.00
C GLU A 75 22.39 -17.25 -13.04
N ASN A 76 23.23 -17.83 -13.91
CA ASN A 76 23.50 -19.26 -13.94
C ASN A 76 24.24 -19.72 -12.68
N SER A 77 25.10 -18.90 -12.09
CA SER A 77 25.74 -19.18 -10.80
C SER A 77 24.71 -19.23 -9.68
N LEU A 78 23.67 -18.38 -9.75
CA LEU A 78 22.50 -18.44 -8.87
C LEU A 78 21.68 -19.72 -9.11
N HIS A 79 21.56 -20.20 -10.36
CA HIS A 79 20.93 -21.49 -10.67
C HIS A 79 21.76 -22.70 -10.20
N SER A 80 23.09 -22.57 -10.08
CA SER A 80 24.00 -23.64 -9.61
C SER A 80 24.20 -23.66 -8.08
N ALA A 81 23.87 -22.59 -7.37
CA ALA A 81 23.88 -22.55 -5.91
C ALA A 81 22.55 -23.12 -5.40
N ASP A 82 22.54 -24.41 -5.05
CA ASP A 82 21.35 -25.17 -4.64
C ASP A 82 20.44 -24.41 -3.65
N TYR A 83 19.37 -23.78 -4.14
CA TYR A 83 18.21 -23.32 -3.35
C TYR A 83 17.35 -24.50 -2.84
N ARG A 84 17.99 -25.65 -2.62
CA ARG A 84 17.39 -26.89 -2.14
C ARG A 84 17.96 -27.20 -0.78
N PHE A 85 17.09 -27.15 0.21
CA PHE A 85 17.41 -27.47 1.60
C PHE A 85 16.79 -28.81 1.96
N LYS A 86 17.39 -29.48 2.95
CA LYS A 86 16.89 -30.75 3.49
C LYS A 86 16.29 -30.53 4.86
N LEU A 87 15.11 -31.10 5.06
CA LEU A 87 14.45 -31.10 6.36
C LEU A 87 15.31 -31.87 7.37
N ASP A 88 15.41 -31.35 8.59
CA ASP A 88 16.19 -31.90 9.70
C ASP A 88 17.71 -32.00 9.45
N VAL A 89 18.20 -31.44 8.34
CA VAL A 89 19.62 -31.26 8.03
C VAL A 89 19.97 -29.78 7.97
N ASP A 90 19.29 -29.02 7.11
CA ASP A 90 19.51 -27.58 6.95
C ASP A 90 18.52 -26.76 7.78
N VAL A 91 17.26 -27.23 7.85
CA VAL A 91 16.15 -26.54 8.49
C VAL A 91 15.32 -27.52 9.31
N ARG A 92 14.99 -27.15 10.55
CA ARG A 92 14.09 -27.90 11.43
C ARG A 92 12.71 -27.25 11.44
N LYS A 93 11.67 -28.06 11.26
CA LYS A 93 10.27 -27.62 11.30
C LYS A 93 9.67 -27.79 12.71
N GLU A 94 8.84 -26.85 13.15
CA GLU A 94 8.03 -27.05 14.35
C GLU A 94 6.87 -28.03 14.10
N ARG A 95 6.43 -28.72 15.16
CA ARG A 95 5.39 -29.76 15.04
C ARG A 95 4.04 -29.18 14.64
N ASN A 96 3.66 -28.06 15.24
CA ASN A 96 2.37 -27.44 15.05
C ASN A 96 2.43 -26.45 13.89
N ALA A 97 1.42 -26.48 13.02
CA ALA A 97 1.25 -25.44 12.02
C ALA A 97 0.83 -24.13 12.71
N ILE A 98 1.38 -23.00 12.25
CA ILE A 98 0.92 -21.67 12.65
C ILE A 98 -0.32 -21.24 11.85
N PHE A 99 -0.54 -21.86 10.69
CA PHE A 99 -1.70 -21.66 9.84
C PHE A 99 -1.97 -22.92 9.03
N GLN A 100 -3.23 -23.31 8.88
CA GLN A 100 -3.62 -24.47 8.12
C GLN A 100 -5.02 -24.31 7.51
N VAL A 101 -5.09 -24.54 6.20
CA VAL A 101 -6.32 -24.70 5.41
C VAL A 101 -6.15 -25.90 4.48
N ASN A 102 -7.21 -26.32 3.79
CA ASN A 102 -7.22 -27.55 2.99
C ASN A 102 -6.09 -27.64 1.93
N THR A 103 -5.62 -26.50 1.43
CA THR A 103 -4.64 -26.41 0.33
C THR A 103 -3.26 -25.94 0.77
N LYS A 104 -3.14 -25.36 1.98
CA LYS A 104 -1.94 -24.63 2.43
C LYS A 104 -1.72 -24.84 3.92
N SER A 105 -0.48 -25.13 4.31
CA SER A 105 -0.08 -25.19 5.72
C SER A 105 1.24 -24.47 5.90
N ILE A 106 1.34 -23.65 6.95
CA ILE A 106 2.54 -22.89 7.29
C ILE A 106 3.04 -23.37 8.64
N PHE A 107 4.32 -23.69 8.71
CA PHE A 107 5.00 -24.11 9.94
C PHE A 107 6.13 -23.13 10.25
N ARG A 108 6.32 -22.79 11.52
CA ARG A 108 7.54 -22.10 11.93
C ARG A 108 8.74 -23.03 11.73
N ALA A 109 9.86 -22.46 11.30
CA ALA A 109 11.06 -23.22 10.96
C ALA A 109 12.34 -22.50 11.41
N HIS A 110 13.35 -23.30 11.74
CA HIS A 110 14.62 -22.84 12.32
C HIS A 110 15.80 -23.39 11.53
N TRP A 111 16.74 -22.52 11.17
CA TRP A 111 17.99 -22.94 10.53
C TRP A 111 18.85 -23.76 11.50
N ILE A 112 19.34 -24.91 11.04
CA ILE A 112 20.25 -25.77 11.81
C ILE A 112 21.70 -25.34 11.57
N THR A 113 22.05 -25.08 10.31
CA THR A 113 23.41 -24.79 9.86
C THR A 113 23.81 -23.31 9.99
N ARG A 114 22.86 -22.41 10.29
CA ARG A 114 23.06 -20.95 10.33
C ARG A 114 22.53 -20.34 11.63
N ARG A 115 23.39 -20.23 12.65
CA ARG A 115 23.01 -19.77 14.01
C ARG A 115 22.48 -18.33 14.09
N SER A 116 22.79 -17.47 13.12
CA SER A 116 22.33 -16.06 13.08
C SER A 116 21.35 -15.79 11.93
N ALA A 117 20.75 -16.84 11.35
CA ALA A 117 19.82 -16.68 10.26
C ALA A 117 18.47 -16.09 10.74
N PRO A 118 17.77 -15.35 9.87
CA PRO A 118 16.49 -14.74 10.21
C PRO A 118 15.42 -15.79 10.54
N PRO A 119 14.38 -15.41 11.30
CA PRO A 119 13.20 -16.25 11.51
C PRO A 119 12.58 -16.69 10.17
N THR A 120 12.18 -17.95 10.07
CA THR A 120 11.66 -18.54 8.82
C THR A 120 10.40 -19.37 9.02
N VAL A 121 9.70 -19.59 7.91
CA VAL A 121 8.57 -20.52 7.82
C VAL A 121 8.74 -21.50 6.67
N LEU A 122 8.13 -22.66 6.84
CA LEU A 122 7.92 -23.65 5.80
C LEU A 122 6.47 -23.59 5.33
N LEU A 123 6.29 -23.17 4.09
CA LEU A 123 5.02 -23.17 3.39
C LEU A 123 4.87 -24.49 2.63
N LYS A 124 4.01 -25.37 3.14
CA LYS A 124 3.59 -26.58 2.46
C LYS A 124 2.46 -26.26 1.49
N MET A 125 2.67 -26.56 0.21
CA MET A 125 1.66 -26.50 -0.84
C MET A 125 1.35 -27.92 -1.33
N ASN A 126 0.07 -28.22 -1.56
CA ASN A 126 -0.35 -29.54 -2.04
C ASN A 126 -0.29 -29.60 -3.58
N GLY A 127 0.45 -30.57 -4.14
CA GLY A 127 0.38 -30.95 -5.58
C GLY A 127 1.67 -30.77 -6.40
N VAL A 128 1.62 -31.21 -7.66
CA VAL A 128 2.74 -31.26 -8.65
C VAL A 128 3.24 -29.85 -9.08
N ARG A 129 2.57 -28.78 -8.63
CA ARG A 129 2.80 -27.38 -9.05
C ARG A 129 3.92 -26.67 -8.27
N ALA A 130 4.25 -27.16 -7.07
CA ALA A 130 5.16 -26.49 -6.14
C ALA A 130 6.62 -26.36 -6.63
N LYS A 131 7.06 -27.24 -7.56
CA LYS A 131 8.44 -27.24 -8.11
C LYS A 131 8.68 -26.09 -9.08
N ARG A 132 7.68 -25.76 -9.92
CA ARG A 132 7.73 -24.62 -10.85
C ARG A 132 7.58 -23.29 -10.08
N GLU A 133 6.65 -23.25 -9.12
CA GLU A 133 6.39 -22.11 -8.24
C GLU A 133 7.62 -21.66 -7.46
N ALA A 134 8.42 -22.59 -6.95
CA ALA A 134 9.55 -22.25 -6.09
C ALA A 134 10.63 -21.42 -6.80
N SER A 135 11.03 -21.83 -8.01
CA SER A 135 12.06 -21.11 -8.79
C SER A 135 11.64 -19.67 -9.08
N PHE A 136 10.37 -19.50 -9.40
CA PHE A 136 9.76 -18.20 -9.68
C PHE A 136 9.66 -17.33 -8.42
N CYS A 137 9.22 -17.89 -7.30
CA CYS A 137 9.20 -17.17 -6.02
C CYS A 137 10.60 -16.75 -5.57
N VAL A 138 11.62 -17.58 -5.76
CA VAL A 138 13.02 -17.22 -5.45
C VAL A 138 13.47 -16.05 -6.31
N GLN A 139 13.25 -16.10 -7.63
CA GLN A 139 13.66 -15.06 -8.57
C GLN A 139 13.04 -13.70 -8.25
N LEU A 140 11.72 -13.64 -8.02
CA LEU A 140 11.01 -12.38 -7.79
C LEU A 140 11.21 -11.81 -6.38
N SER A 141 11.62 -12.64 -5.43
CA SER A 141 11.83 -12.22 -4.04
C SER A 141 13.07 -11.34 -3.77
N ARG A 142 13.69 -10.83 -4.84
CA ARG A 142 14.73 -9.80 -4.77
C ARG A 142 14.16 -8.41 -4.47
N HIS A 143 12.89 -8.19 -4.79
CA HIS A 143 12.23 -6.93 -4.49
C HIS A 143 12.01 -6.76 -2.97
N PRO A 144 12.32 -5.60 -2.37
CA PRO A 144 12.26 -5.40 -0.91
C PRO A 144 10.86 -5.59 -0.32
N HIS A 145 9.81 -5.31 -1.12
CA HIS A 145 8.41 -5.43 -0.74
C HIS A 145 7.74 -6.72 -1.25
N ILE A 146 8.51 -7.73 -1.64
CA ILE A 146 8.03 -9.09 -1.96
C ILE A 146 8.63 -10.07 -0.94
N ILE A 147 7.82 -11.03 -0.48
CA ILE A 147 8.25 -12.01 0.52
C ILE A 147 9.51 -12.77 0.07
N ARG A 148 10.55 -12.73 0.90
CA ARG A 148 11.81 -13.43 0.63
C ARG A 148 11.59 -14.94 0.64
N THR A 149 11.81 -15.56 -0.52
CA THR A 149 11.81 -17.01 -0.65
C THR A 149 13.25 -17.47 -0.79
N TYR A 150 13.73 -18.22 0.19
CA TYR A 150 15.10 -18.73 0.23
C TYR A 150 15.29 -19.93 -0.70
N GLY A 151 14.23 -20.72 -0.92
CA GLY A 151 14.30 -21.92 -1.75
C GLY A 151 13.24 -22.95 -1.39
N THR A 152 13.48 -24.19 -1.82
CA THR A 152 12.65 -25.36 -1.53
C THR A 152 13.24 -26.23 -0.43
N VAL A 153 12.37 -26.90 0.32
CA VAL A 153 12.73 -27.98 1.23
C VAL A 153 12.03 -29.26 0.81
N GLU A 154 12.80 -30.31 0.54
CA GLU A 154 12.29 -31.63 0.18
C GLU A 154 12.26 -32.53 1.43
N PRO A 155 11.08 -32.93 1.93
CA PRO A 155 10.94 -33.92 2.99
C PRO A 155 11.12 -35.34 2.41
N THR A 156 11.84 -36.19 3.14
CA THR A 156 11.83 -37.64 2.96
C THR A 156 10.75 -38.28 3.84
N PRO A 157 9.86 -39.18 3.36
CA PRO A 157 9.51 -39.54 1.98
C PRO A 157 8.16 -38.95 1.50
N GLN A 158 8.01 -38.77 0.17
CA GLN A 158 6.81 -38.37 -0.62
C GLN A 158 6.69 -36.87 -0.99
N ASP A 159 7.09 -36.55 -2.23
CA ASP A 159 6.59 -35.54 -3.20
C ASP A 159 6.06 -34.16 -2.74
N THR A 160 6.29 -33.77 -1.49
CA THR A 160 5.76 -32.54 -0.91
C THR A 160 6.85 -31.48 -0.90
N ILE A 161 6.86 -30.57 -1.85
CA ILE A 161 7.81 -29.45 -1.81
C ILE A 161 7.29 -28.39 -0.86
N MET A 162 8.14 -27.97 0.08
CA MET A 162 7.86 -26.82 0.95
C MET A 162 8.69 -25.63 0.51
N LEU A 163 8.13 -24.41 0.51
CA LEU A 163 8.92 -23.19 0.33
C LEU A 163 9.47 -22.73 1.67
N LEU A 164 10.76 -22.42 1.72
CA LEU A 164 11.40 -21.79 2.85
C LEU A 164 11.34 -20.26 2.66
N GLN A 165 10.59 -19.57 3.50
CA GLN A 165 10.38 -18.13 3.40
C GLN A 165 10.76 -17.43 4.70
N GLU A 166 11.00 -16.12 4.63
CA GLU A 166 11.14 -15.30 5.82
C GLU A 166 9.82 -15.25 6.61
N TYR A 167 9.92 -15.14 7.93
CA TYR A 167 8.75 -15.07 8.80
C TYR A 167 8.34 -13.61 9.04
N ALA A 168 7.05 -13.31 8.83
CA ALA A 168 6.44 -12.01 9.15
C ALA A 168 5.96 -12.00 10.62
N PRO A 169 6.60 -11.26 11.54
CA PRO A 169 6.28 -11.32 12.97
C PRO A 169 4.89 -10.81 13.32
N GLU A 170 4.38 -9.85 12.55
CA GLU A 170 3.10 -9.19 12.79
C GLU A 170 1.92 -9.85 12.05
N GLY A 171 2.18 -10.97 11.37
CA GLY A 171 1.16 -11.68 10.59
C GLY A 171 0.76 -10.94 9.31
N SER A 172 -0.48 -11.14 8.87
CA SER A 172 -1.03 -10.43 7.71
C SER A 172 -1.59 -9.06 8.10
N LEU A 173 -1.69 -8.16 7.13
CA LEU A 173 -2.35 -6.86 7.30
C LEU A 173 -3.80 -7.05 7.77
N HIS A 174 -4.49 -8.09 7.28
CA HIS A 174 -5.82 -8.45 7.78
C HIS A 174 -5.81 -8.71 9.29
N ASN A 175 -4.84 -9.47 9.82
CA ASN A 175 -4.73 -9.72 11.26
C ASN A 175 -4.43 -8.45 12.05
N LEU A 176 -3.57 -7.57 11.52
CA LEU A 176 -3.26 -6.29 12.16
C LEU A 176 -4.50 -5.38 12.27
N LEU A 177 -5.33 -5.35 11.22
CA LEU A 177 -6.53 -4.52 11.14
C LEU A 177 -7.67 -5.00 12.03
N ASP A 178 -7.75 -6.31 12.30
CA ASP A 178 -8.73 -6.92 13.19
C ASP A 178 -8.42 -6.62 14.67
N ASP A 179 -7.18 -6.26 15.00
CA ASP A 179 -6.78 -5.82 16.33
C ASP A 179 -7.13 -4.33 16.57
N VAL A 180 -8.22 -4.11 17.29
CA VAL A 180 -8.72 -2.78 17.66
C VAL A 180 -7.73 -1.90 18.43
N SER A 181 -6.70 -2.48 19.06
CA SER A 181 -5.68 -1.74 19.81
C SER A 181 -4.51 -1.26 18.93
N ARG A 182 -4.43 -1.76 17.69
CA ARG A 182 -3.31 -1.58 16.77
C ARG A 182 -3.72 -0.99 15.42
N VAL A 183 -4.87 -0.32 15.36
CA VAL A 183 -5.42 0.21 14.11
C VAL A 183 -4.46 1.24 13.49
N PRO A 184 -3.94 1.01 12.26
CA PRO A 184 -3.16 1.99 11.54
C PRO A 184 -4.03 3.19 11.14
N ASP A 185 -3.46 4.39 11.17
CA ASP A 185 -4.11 5.56 10.61
C ASP A 185 -3.97 5.62 9.08
N GLU A 186 -4.58 6.65 8.49
CA GLU A 186 -4.60 6.84 7.04
C GLU A 186 -3.19 7.01 6.44
N LEU A 187 -2.28 7.72 7.12
CA LEU A 187 -0.90 7.92 6.67
C LEU A 187 -0.13 6.60 6.65
N ILE A 188 -0.27 5.78 7.70
CA ILE A 188 0.37 4.47 7.78
C ILE A 188 -0.17 3.54 6.68
N LEU A 189 -1.48 3.54 6.44
CA LEU A 189 -2.05 2.74 5.37
C LEU A 189 -1.54 3.18 3.99
N ILE A 190 -1.45 4.50 3.73
CA ILE A 190 -0.91 5.03 2.48
C ILE A 190 0.55 4.60 2.28
N GLU A 191 1.37 4.64 3.33
CA GLU A 191 2.75 4.16 3.28
C GLU A 191 2.81 2.65 2.95
N MET A 192 2.04 1.83 3.66
CA MET A 192 1.95 0.39 3.38
C MET A 192 1.50 0.11 1.94
N PHE A 193 0.48 0.81 1.43
CA PHE A 193 0.02 0.63 0.05
C PHE A 193 1.00 1.19 -0.99
N SER A 194 1.84 2.16 -0.63
CA SER A 194 2.92 2.65 -1.51
C SER A 194 3.98 1.56 -1.72
N GLN A 195 4.34 0.84 -0.65
CA GLN A 195 5.24 -0.32 -0.72
C GLN A 195 4.65 -1.47 -1.56
N ILE A 196 3.35 -1.74 -1.44
CA ILE A 196 2.69 -2.79 -2.24
C ILE A 196 2.49 -2.35 -3.70
N ALA A 197 2.23 -1.07 -3.97
CA ALA A 197 2.19 -0.55 -5.33
C ALA A 197 3.56 -0.68 -6.02
N ASP A 198 4.65 -0.53 -5.28
CA ASP A 198 6.00 -0.77 -5.79
C ASP A 198 6.23 -2.24 -6.15
N ALA A 199 5.89 -3.16 -5.23
CA ALA A 199 5.94 -4.61 -5.48
C ALA A 199 5.11 -5.01 -6.71
N MET A 200 3.89 -4.47 -6.85
CA MET A 200 3.02 -4.76 -7.99
C MET A 200 3.53 -4.14 -9.29
N THR A 201 4.22 -3.00 -9.24
CA THR A 201 4.92 -2.44 -10.41
C THR A 201 6.00 -3.40 -10.90
N TYR A 202 6.78 -3.96 -9.98
CA TYR A 202 7.79 -4.98 -10.30
C TYR A 202 7.18 -6.26 -10.86
N LEU A 203 6.08 -6.76 -10.29
CA LEU A 203 5.36 -7.91 -10.86
C LEU A 203 4.85 -7.63 -12.28
N ALA A 204 4.22 -6.47 -12.50
CA ALA A 204 3.72 -6.07 -13.81
C ALA A 204 4.83 -5.99 -14.87
N TYR A 205 6.00 -5.42 -14.51
CA TYR A 205 7.18 -5.38 -15.37
C TYR A 205 7.65 -6.78 -15.79
N ASN A 206 7.63 -7.73 -14.85
CA ASN A 206 7.95 -9.14 -15.10
C ASN A 206 6.78 -9.92 -15.74
N ARG A 207 5.70 -9.24 -16.16
CA ARG A 207 4.49 -9.82 -16.77
C ARG A 207 3.78 -10.84 -15.89
N VAL A 208 3.81 -10.58 -14.58
CA VAL A 208 3.23 -11.42 -13.54
C VAL A 208 1.97 -10.76 -13.02
N THR A 209 0.85 -11.47 -13.12
CA THR A 209 -0.39 -11.09 -12.45
C THR A 209 -0.47 -11.79 -11.10
N HIS A 210 -0.86 -11.06 -10.05
CA HIS A 210 -1.09 -11.61 -8.72
C HIS A 210 -2.34 -12.50 -8.69
N GLY A 211 -3.49 -11.96 -9.13
CA GLY A 211 -4.77 -12.68 -9.26
C GLY A 211 -5.54 -12.92 -7.95
N ASP A 212 -4.91 -12.76 -6.79
CA ASP A 212 -5.58 -12.83 -5.48
C ASP A 212 -5.18 -11.70 -4.51
N LEU A 213 -5.10 -10.46 -4.99
CA LEU A 213 -4.65 -9.34 -4.14
C LEU A 213 -5.70 -9.02 -3.07
N ALA A 214 -5.32 -9.09 -1.79
CA ALA A 214 -6.16 -8.86 -0.61
C ALA A 214 -5.30 -8.62 0.64
N CYS A 215 -5.84 -8.06 1.72
CA CYS A 215 -5.07 -7.75 2.94
C CYS A 215 -4.47 -9.00 3.60
N ARG A 216 -5.10 -10.17 3.43
CA ARG A 216 -4.57 -11.46 3.90
C ARG A 216 -3.26 -11.88 3.22
N ASN A 217 -2.99 -11.36 2.01
CA ASN A 217 -1.81 -11.64 1.20
C ASN A 217 -0.77 -10.50 1.26
N ILE A 218 -0.95 -9.56 2.19
CA ILE A 218 0.04 -8.54 2.55
C ILE A 218 0.55 -8.89 3.95
N LEU A 219 1.84 -9.16 4.08
CA LEU A 219 2.48 -9.53 5.34
C LEU A 219 3.17 -8.34 5.99
N VAL A 220 3.02 -8.19 7.30
CA VAL A 220 3.57 -7.08 8.07
C VAL A 220 4.84 -7.55 8.79
N PHE A 221 5.97 -6.90 8.50
CA PHE A 221 7.28 -7.20 9.09
C PHE A 221 7.64 -6.26 10.22
N ARG A 222 7.25 -5.00 10.10
CA ARG A 222 7.37 -3.98 11.14
C ARG A 222 6.11 -3.15 11.16
N PHE A 223 5.63 -2.87 12.37
CA PHE A 223 4.47 -2.02 12.60
C PHE A 223 4.83 -0.93 13.61
N ASP A 224 4.63 0.32 13.21
CA ASP A 224 4.76 1.49 14.07
C ASP A 224 3.54 2.39 13.85
N LYS A 225 2.69 2.46 14.87
CA LYS A 225 1.44 3.24 14.82
C LYS A 225 1.63 4.76 14.86
N TYR A 226 2.86 5.24 15.00
CA TYR A 226 3.17 6.67 15.10
C TYR A 226 4.09 7.18 14.00
N ASN A 227 4.82 6.27 13.34
CA ASN A 227 5.75 6.64 12.28
C ASN A 227 5.49 5.80 11.02
N PRO A 228 4.87 6.37 9.97
CA PRO A 228 4.65 5.70 8.70
C PRO A 228 5.92 5.02 8.17
N GLU A 229 7.05 5.72 8.14
CA GLU A 229 8.31 5.24 7.55
C GLU A 229 8.92 4.01 8.24
N ASN A 230 8.53 3.75 9.49
CA ASN A 230 8.99 2.59 10.25
C ASN A 230 8.22 1.30 9.92
N ASN A 231 7.11 1.42 9.18
CA ASN A 231 6.30 0.27 8.77
C ASN A 231 6.93 -0.44 7.58
N LEU A 232 6.88 -1.77 7.59
CA LEU A 232 7.37 -2.59 6.48
C LEU A 232 6.34 -3.67 6.17
N VAL A 233 5.85 -3.65 4.93
CA VAL A 233 4.96 -4.68 4.39
C VAL A 233 5.58 -5.36 3.18
N LYS A 234 5.21 -6.62 2.98
CA LYS A 234 5.63 -7.42 1.82
C LYS A 234 4.47 -8.21 1.24
N LEU A 235 4.41 -8.26 -0.07
CA LEU A 235 3.45 -9.04 -0.84
C LEU A 235 3.84 -10.53 -0.82
N THR A 236 2.86 -11.41 -0.63
CA THR A 236 3.02 -12.88 -0.68
C THR A 236 1.97 -13.52 -1.59
N ASP A 237 2.10 -14.82 -1.85
CA ASP A 237 1.14 -15.63 -2.62
C ASP A 237 0.87 -15.16 -4.06
N PHE A 238 1.79 -14.37 -4.62
CA PHE A 238 1.76 -13.95 -6.03
C PHE A 238 1.96 -15.14 -6.97
N GLY A 239 1.29 -15.11 -8.12
CA GLY A 239 1.42 -16.14 -9.15
C GLY A 239 0.79 -17.48 -8.76
N LEU A 240 0.42 -17.74 -7.51
CA LEU A 240 -0.16 -19.02 -7.07
C LEU A 240 -1.60 -19.25 -7.59
N THR A 241 -2.17 -18.28 -8.29
CA THR A 241 -3.54 -18.35 -8.84
C THR A 241 -3.57 -19.04 -10.19
N ARG A 242 -4.62 -19.87 -10.41
CA ARG A 242 -4.84 -20.62 -11.66
C ARG A 242 -4.99 -19.76 -12.91
N HIS A 243 -5.05 -18.43 -12.76
CA HIS A 243 -5.33 -17.47 -13.81
C HIS A 243 -4.10 -16.67 -14.25
N SER A 244 -2.93 -16.87 -13.61
CA SER A 244 -1.69 -16.23 -14.06
C SER A 244 -1.27 -16.79 -15.43
N SER A 245 -0.79 -15.92 -16.33
CA SER A 245 -0.32 -16.25 -17.68
C SER A 245 0.74 -17.36 -17.72
N ILE A 246 1.49 -17.53 -16.62
CA ILE A 246 2.48 -18.59 -16.40
C ILE A 246 1.83 -19.98 -16.30
N TYR A 247 0.56 -20.04 -15.91
CA TYR A 247 -0.22 -21.25 -15.64
C TYR A 247 -1.23 -21.60 -16.75
N VAL A 248 -1.38 -20.75 -17.77
CA VAL A 248 -2.34 -20.94 -18.88
C VAL A 248 -1.83 -21.93 -19.94
N SER A 249 -0.62 -22.50 -19.77
CA SER A 249 -0.16 -23.58 -20.65
C SER A 249 -0.46 -24.95 -20.06
N VAL A 250 -1.26 -25.72 -20.81
CA VAL A 250 -1.56 -27.16 -20.64
C VAL A 250 -2.73 -27.49 -19.70
N ASP A 251 -3.95 -27.10 -20.08
CA ASP A 251 -5.02 -28.09 -20.32
C ASP A 251 -6.26 -27.39 -20.90
N ASN A 252 -6.76 -27.93 -22.01
CA ASN A 252 -7.99 -27.49 -22.67
C ASN A 252 -9.18 -27.66 -21.71
N GLY A 253 -9.79 -26.57 -21.26
CA GLY A 253 -11.10 -26.60 -20.60
C GLY A 253 -11.22 -25.58 -19.48
N SER A 254 -12.07 -24.57 -19.72
CA SER A 254 -12.80 -23.74 -18.75
C SER A 254 -12.40 -23.91 -17.28
N ALA A 255 -11.82 -22.86 -16.69
CA ALA A 255 -11.64 -22.80 -15.24
C ALA A 255 -13.02 -22.93 -14.55
N PRO A 256 -13.18 -23.80 -13.54
CA PRO A 256 -14.40 -23.81 -12.74
C PRO A 256 -14.60 -22.42 -12.12
N ASN A 257 -15.84 -21.92 -12.13
CA ASN A 257 -16.23 -20.61 -11.60
C ASN A 257 -15.86 -20.37 -10.11
N ASP A 258 -15.41 -21.41 -9.40
CA ASP A 258 -15.16 -21.48 -7.96
C ASP A 258 -13.75 -21.02 -7.53
N CYS A 259 -12.87 -20.63 -8.45
CA CYS A 259 -11.50 -20.20 -8.13
C CYS A 259 -11.25 -18.68 -8.16
N ILE A 260 -12.22 -17.89 -8.62
CA ILE A 260 -12.07 -16.42 -8.69
C ILE A 260 -12.44 -15.82 -7.33
N PRO A 261 -11.62 -14.94 -6.73
CA PRO A 261 -11.96 -14.24 -5.50
C PRO A 261 -13.02 -13.15 -5.79
N ILE A 262 -14.28 -13.55 -5.96
CA ILE A 262 -15.37 -12.70 -6.50
C ILE A 262 -15.53 -11.35 -5.80
N ARG A 263 -15.29 -11.30 -4.48
CA ARG A 263 -15.38 -10.07 -3.71
C ARG A 263 -14.31 -9.02 -4.06
N TYR A 264 -13.21 -9.44 -4.69
CA TYR A 264 -12.07 -8.63 -5.09
C TYR A 264 -11.91 -8.51 -6.61
N ALA A 265 -12.65 -9.31 -7.38
CA ALA A 265 -12.44 -9.47 -8.81
C ALA A 265 -12.99 -8.30 -9.63
N ALA A 266 -12.23 -7.93 -10.67
CA ALA A 266 -12.66 -6.95 -11.66
C ALA A 266 -13.83 -7.48 -12.52
N PRO A 267 -14.67 -6.59 -13.09
CA PRO A 267 -15.77 -6.98 -13.98
C PRO A 267 -15.34 -7.90 -15.12
N GLU A 268 -14.24 -7.57 -15.81
CA GLU A 268 -13.73 -8.35 -16.94
C GLU A 268 -13.12 -9.70 -16.51
N LEU A 269 -12.61 -9.81 -15.27
CA LEU A 269 -12.18 -11.10 -14.73
C LEU A 269 -13.39 -12.01 -14.45
N ILE A 270 -14.50 -11.43 -13.99
CA ILE A 270 -15.76 -12.14 -13.75
C ILE A 270 -16.42 -12.59 -15.06
N GLN A 271 -16.39 -11.74 -16.09
CA GLN A 271 -17.07 -11.97 -17.37
C GLN A 271 -16.24 -12.83 -18.33
N ASP A 272 -14.97 -12.46 -18.52
CA ASP A 272 -14.13 -12.98 -19.60
C ASP A 272 -13.01 -13.90 -19.08
N GLN A 273 -12.92 -14.10 -17.75
CA GLN A 273 -11.89 -14.89 -17.08
C GLN A 273 -10.45 -14.51 -17.48
N THR A 274 -10.25 -13.26 -17.89
CA THR A 274 -8.95 -12.75 -18.37
C THR A 274 -8.25 -11.98 -17.27
N CYS A 275 -7.04 -12.40 -16.90
CA CYS A 275 -6.19 -11.67 -15.94
C CYS A 275 -5.23 -10.71 -16.64
N SER A 276 -5.03 -9.54 -16.03
CA SER A 276 -4.06 -8.54 -16.47
C SER A 276 -3.59 -7.67 -15.30
N GLU A 277 -2.61 -6.80 -15.53
CA GLU A 277 -2.26 -5.75 -14.56
C GLU A 277 -3.50 -4.94 -14.14
N LYS A 278 -4.44 -4.70 -15.08
CA LYS A 278 -5.65 -3.91 -14.81
C LYS A 278 -6.65 -4.64 -13.91
N THR A 279 -6.73 -5.97 -13.97
CA THR A 279 -7.55 -6.74 -13.02
C THR A 279 -6.96 -6.67 -11.62
N ASP A 280 -5.63 -6.77 -11.50
CA ASP A 280 -4.96 -6.61 -10.20
C ASP A 280 -5.10 -5.18 -9.66
N MET A 281 -5.10 -4.16 -10.51
CA MET A 281 -5.35 -2.77 -10.11
C MET A 281 -6.75 -2.59 -9.51
N TYR A 282 -7.77 -3.27 -10.05
CA TYR A 282 -9.09 -3.28 -9.44
C TYR A 282 -9.06 -3.94 -8.06
N SER A 283 -8.42 -5.12 -7.95
CA SER A 283 -8.25 -5.82 -6.67
C SER A 283 -7.45 -5.00 -5.65
N MET A 284 -6.48 -4.19 -6.09
CA MET A 284 -5.76 -3.23 -5.25
C MET A 284 -6.73 -2.22 -4.63
N GLY A 285 -7.65 -1.66 -5.42
CA GLY A 285 -8.69 -0.76 -4.92
C GLY A 285 -9.59 -1.39 -3.87
N VAL A 286 -10.02 -2.62 -4.10
CA VAL A 286 -10.82 -3.38 -3.12
C VAL A 286 -10.00 -3.71 -1.87
N THR A 287 -8.70 -4.00 -2.02
CA THR A 287 -7.79 -4.26 -0.90
C THR A 287 -7.56 -3.01 -0.05
N MET A 288 -7.38 -1.85 -0.68
CA MET A 288 -7.36 -0.56 0.01
C MET A 288 -8.68 -0.33 0.75
N TRP A 289 -9.82 -0.61 0.12
CA TRP A 289 -11.12 -0.50 0.80
C TRP A 289 -11.23 -1.42 2.02
N GLU A 290 -10.77 -2.68 1.93
CA GLU A 290 -10.73 -3.63 3.04
C GLU A 290 -9.92 -3.06 4.21
N ALA A 291 -8.74 -2.50 3.91
CA ALA A 291 -7.88 -1.90 4.92
C ALA A 291 -8.51 -0.69 5.60
N PHE A 292 -9.01 0.26 4.82
CA PHE A 292 -9.64 1.47 5.34
C PHE A 292 -10.98 1.21 6.02
N SER A 293 -11.59 0.05 5.78
CA SER A 293 -12.80 -0.40 6.46
C SER A 293 -12.52 -1.21 7.72
N LYS A 294 -11.25 -1.35 8.14
CA LYS A 294 -10.80 -2.18 9.27
C LYS A 294 -11.14 -3.65 9.07
N ALA A 295 -10.63 -4.24 7.98
CA ALA A 295 -10.80 -5.65 7.62
C ALA A 295 -12.25 -6.11 7.44
N LYS A 296 -13.19 -5.20 7.17
CA LYS A 296 -14.53 -5.60 6.71
C LYS A 296 -14.41 -6.38 5.41
N ILE A 297 -15.22 -7.44 5.32
CA ILE A 297 -15.37 -8.21 4.09
C ILE A 297 -15.96 -7.30 3.00
N PRO A 298 -15.36 -7.20 1.80
CA PRO A 298 -15.95 -6.45 0.69
C PRO A 298 -17.33 -7.01 0.35
N TRP A 299 -18.31 -6.12 0.16
CA TRP A 299 -19.72 -6.49 -0.02
C TRP A 299 -20.30 -7.30 1.15
N TYR A 300 -19.90 -6.99 2.40
CA TYR A 300 -20.37 -7.71 3.60
C TYR A 300 -21.90 -7.76 3.75
N ASN A 301 -22.63 -6.81 3.14
CA ASN A 301 -24.08 -6.74 3.15
C ASN A 301 -24.75 -7.60 2.06
N ILE A 302 -23.96 -8.31 1.24
CA ILE A 302 -24.43 -9.16 0.14
C ILE A 302 -24.08 -10.62 0.45
N GLU A 303 -25.11 -11.46 0.46
CA GLU A 303 -25.00 -12.86 0.89
C GLU A 303 -24.45 -13.78 -0.20
N THR A 304 -24.82 -13.55 -1.47
CA THR A 304 -24.52 -14.49 -2.57
C THR A 304 -23.50 -13.94 -3.55
N ASP A 305 -22.56 -14.78 -3.97
CA ASP A 305 -21.58 -14.45 -5.02
C ASP A 305 -22.26 -14.10 -6.35
N LYS A 306 -23.45 -14.67 -6.64
CA LYS A 306 -24.23 -14.34 -7.83
C LYS A 306 -24.66 -12.87 -7.84
N GLU A 307 -25.15 -12.36 -6.72
CA GLU A 307 -25.53 -10.95 -6.60
C GLU A 307 -24.30 -10.04 -6.68
N ILE A 308 -23.19 -10.43 -6.05
CA ILE A 308 -21.93 -9.66 -6.12
C ILE A 308 -21.45 -9.54 -7.58
N ARG A 309 -21.45 -10.64 -8.34
CA ARG A 309 -21.10 -10.62 -9.77
C ARG A 309 -21.98 -9.65 -10.54
N GLN A 310 -23.29 -9.68 -10.31
CA GLN A 310 -24.23 -8.77 -10.99
C GLN A 310 -23.94 -7.30 -10.63
N ARG A 311 -23.75 -6.98 -9.35
CA ARG A 311 -23.47 -5.61 -8.89
C ARG A 311 -22.17 -5.07 -9.46
N VAL A 312 -21.08 -5.83 -9.35
CA VAL A 312 -19.77 -5.46 -9.87
C VAL A 312 -19.82 -5.21 -11.38
N THR A 313 -20.45 -6.11 -12.14
CA THR A 313 -20.58 -5.96 -13.60
C THR A 313 -21.53 -4.85 -14.03
N SER A 314 -22.48 -4.47 -13.18
CA SER A 314 -23.38 -3.31 -13.40
C SER A 314 -22.73 -1.97 -13.02
N GLY A 315 -21.55 -1.99 -12.42
CA GLY A 315 -20.81 -0.78 -12.02
C GLY A 315 -21.14 -0.25 -10.63
N ASP A 316 -21.88 -1.01 -9.81
CA ASP A 316 -22.09 -0.68 -8.39
C ASP A 316 -20.73 -0.51 -7.68
N LYS A 317 -20.70 0.37 -6.69
CA LYS A 317 -19.49 0.68 -5.91
C LYS A 317 -19.69 0.30 -4.44
N LEU A 318 -18.58 -0.06 -3.80
CA LEU A 318 -18.51 -0.16 -2.34
C LEU A 318 -18.81 1.21 -1.71
N SER A 319 -19.30 1.23 -0.47
CA SER A 319 -19.54 2.46 0.28
C SER A 319 -18.23 3.03 0.82
N LYS A 320 -18.06 4.36 0.79
CA LYS A 320 -16.88 5.03 1.37
C LYS A 320 -16.68 4.63 2.85
N PRO A 321 -15.48 4.17 3.28
CA PRO A 321 -15.18 3.92 4.68
C PRO A 321 -15.17 5.22 5.51
N VAL A 322 -15.66 5.18 6.75
CA VAL A 322 -15.79 6.37 7.63
C VAL A 322 -14.43 7.01 7.95
N THR A 323 -13.37 6.20 8.05
CA THR A 323 -12.01 6.62 8.40
C THR A 323 -11.17 7.05 7.19
N CYS A 324 -11.78 7.15 6.00
CA CYS A 324 -11.11 7.47 4.75
C CYS A 324 -11.37 8.94 4.36
N SER A 325 -10.33 9.69 4.00
CA SER A 325 -10.49 11.04 3.41
C SER A 325 -11.20 11.00 2.04
N ASP A 326 -11.70 12.14 1.58
CA ASP A 326 -12.33 12.22 0.24
C ASP A 326 -11.29 12.01 -0.87
N GLU A 327 -10.06 12.46 -0.65
CA GLU A 327 -8.94 12.32 -1.56
C GLU A 327 -8.53 10.85 -1.70
N THR A 328 -8.35 10.14 -0.58
CA THR A 328 -8.07 8.70 -0.60
C THR A 328 -9.21 7.92 -1.24
N TRP A 329 -10.46 8.26 -0.92
CA TRP A 329 -11.60 7.58 -1.52
C TRP A 329 -11.69 7.78 -3.03
N THR A 330 -11.42 9.00 -3.51
CA THR A 330 -11.36 9.30 -4.94
C THR A 330 -10.26 8.47 -5.63
N LEU A 331 -9.09 8.36 -5.00
CA LEU A 331 -8.00 7.52 -5.50
C LEU A 331 -8.43 6.05 -5.61
N MET A 332 -9.07 5.49 -4.57
CA MET A 332 -9.61 4.12 -4.61
C MET A 332 -10.63 3.93 -5.73
N LEU A 333 -11.57 4.86 -5.91
CA LEU A 333 -12.56 4.79 -6.99
C LEU A 333 -11.91 4.77 -8.38
N ASN A 334 -10.83 5.51 -8.59
CA ASN A 334 -10.09 5.50 -9.85
C ASN A 334 -9.47 4.12 -10.15
N THR A 335 -8.97 3.43 -9.13
CA THR A 335 -8.47 2.05 -9.28
C THR A 335 -9.59 1.04 -9.60
N MET A 336 -10.82 1.32 -9.15
CA MET A 336 -12.00 0.49 -9.36
C MET A 336 -12.89 0.98 -10.52
N ASN A 337 -12.31 1.66 -11.53
CA ASN A 337 -13.06 2.10 -12.70
C ASN A 337 -13.66 0.90 -13.45
N LEU A 338 -14.88 1.05 -13.98
CA LEU A 338 -15.53 0.00 -14.77
C LEU A 338 -14.72 -0.31 -16.03
N SER A 339 -14.21 0.74 -16.71
CA SER A 339 -13.29 0.61 -17.83
C SER A 339 -11.88 0.28 -17.32
N ALA A 340 -11.34 -0.86 -17.74
CA ALA A 340 -10.00 -1.31 -17.35
C ALA A 340 -8.89 -0.34 -17.80
N GLN A 341 -9.09 0.32 -18.94
CA GLN A 341 -8.14 1.25 -19.55
C GLN A 341 -8.04 2.58 -18.78
N GLU A 342 -9.14 2.99 -18.13
CA GLU A 342 -9.21 4.21 -17.31
C GLU A 342 -8.60 4.03 -15.91
N ARG A 343 -8.34 2.77 -15.49
CA ARG A 343 -7.63 2.50 -14.24
C ARG A 343 -6.17 2.94 -14.40
N PRO A 344 -5.50 3.45 -13.35
CA PRO A 344 -4.07 3.76 -13.40
C PRO A 344 -3.23 2.49 -13.61
N THR A 345 -1.94 2.67 -13.90
CA THR A 345 -0.91 1.62 -13.71
C THR A 345 -0.42 1.62 -12.26
N PHE A 346 0.28 0.57 -11.82
CA PHE A 346 0.83 0.55 -10.46
C PHE A 346 1.86 1.66 -10.20
N SER A 347 2.68 1.98 -11.20
CA SER A 347 3.62 3.12 -11.13
C SER A 347 2.87 4.45 -10.96
N GLN A 348 1.75 4.64 -11.68
CA GLN A 348 0.91 5.83 -11.52
C GLN A 348 0.26 5.89 -10.14
N LEU A 349 -0.25 4.75 -9.63
CA LEU A 349 -0.82 4.67 -8.28
C LEU A 349 0.23 5.03 -7.22
N ARG A 350 1.45 4.51 -7.30
CA ARG A 350 2.55 4.84 -6.38
C ARG A 350 2.79 6.35 -6.33
N ARG A 351 2.89 7.01 -7.49
CA ARG A 351 3.06 8.47 -7.57
C ARG A 351 1.89 9.24 -6.94
N LEU A 352 0.66 8.77 -7.14
CA LEU A 352 -0.54 9.37 -6.56
C LEU A 352 -0.56 9.22 -5.02
N LEU A 353 -0.18 8.05 -4.51
CA LEU A 353 -0.05 7.80 -3.07
C LEU A 353 1.03 8.69 -2.43
N THR A 354 2.20 8.83 -3.06
CA THR A 354 3.26 9.74 -2.57
C THR A 354 2.78 11.19 -2.53
N LYS A 355 2.04 11.65 -3.55
CA LYS A 355 1.46 12.99 -3.55
C LYS A 355 0.47 13.17 -2.39
N LEU A 356 -0.38 12.16 -2.16
CA LEU A 356 -1.38 12.17 -1.11
C LEU A 356 -0.74 12.16 0.29
N GLN A 357 0.29 11.34 0.49
CA GLN A 357 1.10 11.31 1.71
C GLN A 357 1.67 12.69 2.04
N TYR A 358 2.33 13.33 1.07
CA TYR A 358 2.87 14.69 1.23
C TYR A 358 1.79 15.73 1.60
N GLN A 359 0.60 15.65 1.01
CA GLN A 359 -0.52 16.54 1.32
C GLN A 359 -1.01 16.35 2.76
N LEU A 360 -1.18 15.10 3.20
CA LEU A 360 -1.63 14.76 4.54
C LEU A 360 -0.58 15.14 5.60
N GLU A 361 0.69 14.88 5.36
CA GLU A 361 1.80 15.27 6.26
C GLU A 361 1.90 16.78 6.43
N ASN A 362 1.78 17.55 5.34
CA ASN A 362 1.77 19.01 5.43
C ASN A 362 0.56 19.52 6.20
N THR A 363 -0.60 18.89 6.02
CA THR A 363 -1.82 19.25 6.76
C THR A 363 -1.63 18.98 8.26
N ALA A 364 -1.05 17.83 8.62
CA ALA A 364 -0.73 17.49 10.00
C ALA A 364 0.32 18.43 10.62
N ARG A 365 1.37 18.79 9.88
CA ARG A 365 2.40 19.74 10.32
C ARG A 365 1.82 21.14 10.53
N ASN A 366 1.05 21.64 9.56
CA ASN A 366 0.39 22.94 9.66
C ASN A 366 -0.57 22.98 10.87
N HIS A 367 -1.31 21.89 11.09
CA HIS A 367 -2.16 21.76 12.28
C HIS A 367 -1.33 21.77 13.58
N GLY A 368 -0.22 21.04 13.64
CA GLY A 368 0.68 21.03 14.80
C GLY A 368 1.28 22.41 15.12
N GLU A 369 1.76 23.13 14.11
CA GLU A 369 2.28 24.50 14.25
C GLU A 369 1.19 25.48 14.71
N LEU A 370 -0.03 25.32 14.17
CA LEU A 370 -1.19 26.10 14.58
C LEU A 370 -1.55 25.82 16.05
N MET A 371 -1.53 24.55 16.49
CA MET A 371 -1.73 24.20 17.90
C MET A 371 -0.72 24.92 18.80
N GLU A 372 0.57 24.87 18.45
CA GLU A 372 1.62 25.45 19.27
C GLU A 372 1.49 26.98 19.37
N LYS A 373 1.10 27.64 18.27
CA LYS A 373 0.78 29.07 18.26
C LYS A 373 -0.40 29.39 19.17
N PHE A 374 -1.49 28.63 19.08
CA PHE A 374 -2.66 28.83 19.93
C PHE A 374 -2.34 28.61 21.41
N GLN A 375 -1.58 27.56 21.75
CA GLN A 375 -1.14 27.32 23.14
C GLN A 375 -0.33 28.49 23.69
N LYS A 376 0.62 29.02 22.91
CA LYS A 376 1.46 30.15 23.31
C LYS A 376 0.66 31.44 23.50
N VAL A 377 -0.28 31.72 22.59
CA VAL A 377 -1.08 32.96 22.61
C VAL A 377 -2.16 32.92 23.68
N LEU A 378 -2.84 31.77 23.86
CA LEU A 378 -4.02 31.65 24.71
C LEU A 378 -3.72 31.12 26.11
N GLN A 379 -2.52 30.57 26.37
CA GLN A 379 -2.13 29.98 27.66
C GLN A 379 -3.09 28.88 28.17
N ILE A 380 -3.67 28.11 27.24
CA ILE A 380 -4.63 27.03 27.52
C ILE A 380 -4.04 25.64 27.26
N GLU A 381 -4.63 24.61 27.86
CA GLU A 381 -4.15 23.23 27.76
C GLU A 381 -4.40 22.63 26.37
N ARG A 382 -3.57 21.65 25.97
CA ARG A 382 -3.58 21.01 24.64
C ARG A 382 -4.96 20.48 24.21
N ASN A 383 -5.72 19.92 25.14
CA ASN A 383 -7.04 19.34 24.87
C ASN A 383 -8.09 20.41 24.54
N GLU A 384 -7.94 21.63 25.06
CA GLU A 384 -8.83 22.76 24.80
C GLU A 384 -8.53 23.41 23.44
N VAL A 385 -7.27 23.39 23.00
CA VAL A 385 -6.85 23.83 21.65
C VAL A 385 -7.34 22.86 20.56
N LEU A 386 -7.30 21.56 20.82
CA LEU A 386 -7.85 20.52 19.94
C LEU A 386 -9.34 20.76 19.63
N ILE A 387 -10.12 21.19 20.62
CA ILE A 387 -11.53 21.56 20.42
C ILE A 387 -11.64 22.82 19.57
N GLY A 388 -10.86 23.87 19.87
CA GLY A 388 -10.87 25.13 19.13
C GLY A 388 -10.52 24.97 17.65
N VAL A 389 -9.54 24.12 17.33
CA VAL A 389 -9.15 23.90 15.93
C VAL A 389 -10.01 22.85 15.23
N ALA A 390 -10.60 21.89 15.94
CA ALA A 390 -11.65 21.07 15.35
C ALA A 390 -12.86 21.92 14.92
N VAL A 391 -13.21 22.96 15.70
CA VAL A 391 -14.20 23.97 15.30
C VAL A 391 -13.71 24.76 14.09
N GLU A 392 -12.48 25.28 14.11
CA GLU A 392 -11.94 26.08 13.01
C GLU A 392 -11.83 25.29 11.69
N GLN A 393 -11.36 24.05 11.72
CA GLN A 393 -11.28 23.17 10.55
C GLN A 393 -12.67 22.75 10.05
N ALA A 394 -13.62 22.50 10.95
CA ALA A 394 -15.02 22.28 10.55
C ALA A 394 -15.60 23.53 9.85
N LEU A 395 -15.20 24.73 10.28
CA LEU A 395 -15.60 25.99 9.65
C LEU A 395 -14.94 26.22 8.29
N VAL A 396 -13.66 25.87 8.14
CA VAL A 396 -12.92 25.97 6.88
C VAL A 396 -13.46 24.99 5.82
N ASN A 397 -13.83 23.78 6.24
CA ASN A 397 -14.38 22.75 5.34
C ASN A 397 -15.84 23.01 4.93
N LEU A 398 -16.54 23.92 5.62
CA LEU A 398 -17.88 24.37 5.24
C LEU A 398 -17.80 25.50 4.20
N SER A 399 -17.64 25.12 2.94
CA SER A 399 -17.71 26.06 1.82
C SER A 399 -19.00 26.92 1.89
N GLY A 400 -18.84 28.25 1.84
CA GLY A 400 -19.94 29.21 1.77
C GLY A 400 -20.41 29.84 3.10
N LEU A 401 -19.86 29.45 4.25
CA LEU A 401 -20.12 30.17 5.51
C LEU A 401 -19.23 31.41 5.60
N ASN A 402 -19.85 32.59 5.62
CA ASN A 402 -19.15 33.85 5.85
C ASN A 402 -19.02 34.02 7.37
N ILE A 403 -17.84 33.84 7.97
CA ILE A 403 -17.65 33.95 9.42
C ILE A 403 -16.49 34.88 9.71
N ASP A 404 -16.72 35.87 10.57
CA ASP A 404 -15.68 36.80 10.99
C ASP A 404 -14.86 36.17 12.12
N GLN A 405 -13.74 35.55 11.72
CA GLN A 405 -12.78 34.89 12.61
C GLN A 405 -11.94 35.88 13.42
N ALA A 406 -11.80 37.13 12.96
CA ALA A 406 -10.97 38.14 13.62
C ALA A 406 -11.56 38.66 14.94
N GLY A 407 -12.87 38.47 15.15
CA GLY A 407 -13.59 38.83 16.38
C GLY A 407 -13.74 37.68 17.39
N ALA A 408 -13.11 36.53 17.17
CA ALA A 408 -13.34 35.36 18.03
C ALA A 408 -12.69 35.54 19.42
N THR A 409 -13.45 35.27 20.48
CA THR A 409 -12.93 35.32 21.87
C THR A 409 -13.12 33.99 22.58
N PHE A 410 -12.09 33.56 23.29
CA PHE A 410 -12.11 32.35 24.13
C PHE A 410 -12.06 32.76 25.60
N ARG A 411 -13.02 32.28 26.40
CA ARG A 411 -13.04 32.50 27.85
C ARG A 411 -13.44 31.23 28.59
N ARG A 412 -12.61 30.80 29.53
CA ARG A 412 -12.96 29.75 30.49
C ARG A 412 -13.91 30.31 31.55
N LYS A 413 -15.03 29.64 31.82
CA LYS A 413 -15.86 29.99 32.99
C LYS A 413 -15.08 29.61 34.26
N PRO A 414 -14.90 30.53 35.24
CA PRO A 414 -14.21 30.21 36.49
C PRO A 414 -14.82 28.99 37.17
N ASN A 415 -13.97 28.08 37.66
CA ASN A 415 -14.36 26.83 38.35
C ASN A 415 -15.20 25.86 37.50
N SER A 416 -14.99 25.81 36.18
CA SER A 416 -15.61 24.82 35.30
C SER A 416 -14.63 24.26 34.26
N HIS A 417 -14.96 23.10 33.69
CA HIS A 417 -14.32 22.53 32.49
C HIS A 417 -14.92 23.10 31.19
N ILE A 418 -15.67 24.19 31.32
CA ILE A 418 -16.45 24.77 30.22
C ILE A 418 -15.63 25.88 29.57
N THR A 419 -15.36 25.68 28.28
CA THR A 419 -14.67 26.66 27.44
C THR A 419 -15.69 27.34 26.56
N VAL A 420 -15.85 28.65 26.75
CA VAL A 420 -16.77 29.47 25.95
C VAL A 420 -15.98 30.03 24.78
N PHE A 421 -16.40 29.71 23.56
CA PHE A 421 -15.92 30.37 22.36
C PHE A 421 -17.01 31.29 21.82
N ARG A 422 -16.63 32.43 21.25
CA ARG A 422 -17.57 33.40 20.66
C ARG A 422 -17.20 33.58 19.20
N LEU A 423 -18.15 33.40 18.30
CA LEU A 423 -17.98 33.61 16.85
C LEU A 423 -19.00 34.64 16.38
N ARG A 424 -18.56 35.50 15.46
CA ARG A 424 -19.44 36.42 14.76
C ARG A 424 -19.92 35.78 13.47
N ILE A 425 -21.20 35.41 13.45
CA ILE A 425 -21.87 34.83 12.28
C ILE A 425 -22.84 35.89 11.71
N PRO A 426 -22.73 36.27 10.43
CA PRO A 426 -23.44 37.39 9.83
C PRO A 426 -24.90 37.09 9.49
N SER A 427 -25.33 35.82 9.41
CA SER A 427 -26.74 35.46 9.14
C SER A 427 -27.26 34.29 9.96
N ASP A 428 -28.59 34.25 10.19
CA ASP A 428 -29.26 33.15 10.89
C ASP A 428 -29.23 31.83 10.10
N ASN A 429 -29.12 31.92 8.77
CA ASN A 429 -28.99 30.75 7.89
C ASN A 429 -27.61 30.11 8.06
N ASP A 430 -26.57 30.93 8.10
CA ASP A 430 -25.19 30.48 8.36
C ASP A 430 -25.07 29.87 9.75
N PHE A 431 -25.72 30.48 10.75
CA PHE A 431 -25.80 29.94 12.11
C PHE A 431 -26.50 28.58 12.14
N SER A 432 -27.65 28.45 11.49
CA SER A 432 -28.42 27.20 11.46
C SER A 432 -27.67 26.07 10.76
N ASN A 433 -26.93 26.38 9.69
CA ASN A 433 -26.09 25.42 8.98
C ASN A 433 -24.87 25.00 9.81
N PHE A 434 -24.21 25.95 10.48
CA PHE A 434 -23.12 25.68 11.42
C PHE A 434 -23.55 24.74 12.54
N ILE A 435 -24.67 25.03 13.22
CA ILE A 435 -25.17 24.19 14.32
C ILE A 435 -25.55 22.78 13.85
N ARG A 436 -26.18 22.65 12.69
CA ARG A 436 -26.55 21.35 12.13
C ARG A 436 -25.32 20.50 11.81
N HIS A 437 -24.31 21.08 11.17
CA HIS A 437 -23.08 20.38 10.84
C HIS A 437 -22.32 19.96 12.11
N TYR A 438 -22.12 20.90 13.04
CA TYR A 438 -21.33 20.63 14.24
C TYR A 438 -21.99 19.57 15.15
N ARG A 439 -23.32 19.61 15.35
CA ARG A 439 -24.03 18.60 16.15
C ARG A 439 -23.99 17.19 15.55
N ASN A 440 -23.88 17.07 14.23
CA ASN A 440 -23.74 15.77 13.56
C ASN A 440 -22.38 15.13 13.83
N HIS A 441 -21.33 15.95 13.99
CA HIS A 441 -19.96 15.48 14.17
C HIS A 441 -19.49 15.47 15.64
N PHE A 442 -20.07 16.32 16.49
CA PHE A 442 -19.64 16.51 17.89
C PHE A 442 -20.86 16.59 18.82
N LYS A 443 -21.19 15.46 19.45
CA LYS A 443 -22.41 15.31 20.28
C LYS A 443 -22.40 16.06 21.62
N THR A 444 -21.27 16.62 22.03
CA THR A 444 -21.08 17.27 23.35
C THR A 444 -21.24 18.79 23.33
N LEU A 445 -21.52 19.41 22.18
CA LEU A 445 -21.67 20.87 22.09
C LEU A 445 -23.01 21.35 22.69
N ILE A 446 -22.95 22.24 23.68
CA ILE A 446 -24.11 22.91 24.26
C ILE A 446 -24.17 24.36 23.73
N VAL A 447 -25.17 24.65 22.90
CA VAL A 447 -25.32 25.98 22.28
C VAL A 447 -26.24 26.82 23.15
N GLU A 448 -25.72 27.84 23.82
CA GLU A 448 -26.51 28.82 24.58
C GLU A 448 -26.69 30.11 23.78
N TYR A 449 -27.93 30.50 23.51
CA TYR A 449 -28.24 31.74 22.78
C TYR A 449 -28.28 32.94 23.74
N GLU A 450 -27.51 33.98 23.48
CA GLU A 450 -27.55 35.25 24.23
C GLU A 450 -27.86 36.39 23.22
N ARG A 451 -29.01 37.06 23.38
CA ARG A 451 -29.44 38.17 22.50
C ARG A 451 -29.10 39.47 23.20
N ASP A 452 -28.15 40.23 22.67
CA ASP A 452 -27.86 41.56 23.23
C ASP A 452 -29.06 42.50 23.07
N GLY A 453 -29.50 43.04 24.19
CA GLY A 453 -30.54 44.05 24.28
C GLY A 453 -29.96 45.45 24.03
N ASN A 454 -30.37 46.03 22.90
CA ASN A 454 -30.78 47.44 22.69
C ASN A 454 -29.93 48.38 21.78
N ARG A 455 -30.55 48.69 20.63
CA ARG A 455 -30.67 49.94 19.82
C ARG A 455 -29.49 50.93 19.73
N MET A 456 -28.89 51.06 18.54
CA MET A 456 -29.33 51.94 17.43
C MET A 456 -28.47 51.65 16.18
N GLY A 457 -29.11 51.44 15.02
CA GLY A 457 -28.48 51.41 13.69
C GLY A 457 -27.62 50.16 13.37
N ASN A 458 -28.14 49.30 12.49
CA ASN A 458 -27.57 48.01 12.05
C ASN A 458 -27.69 46.86 13.06
N SER A 459 -28.61 45.94 12.76
CA SER A 459 -28.78 44.66 13.45
C SER A 459 -27.50 43.81 13.37
N ARG A 460 -26.61 43.97 14.35
CA ARG A 460 -25.47 43.08 14.60
C ARG A 460 -25.89 42.00 15.61
N ARG A 461 -25.56 40.74 15.33
CA ARG A 461 -25.81 39.61 16.24
C ARG A 461 -24.46 38.98 16.60
N GLU A 462 -24.24 38.76 17.90
CA GLU A 462 -23.08 38.05 18.43
C GLU A 462 -23.59 36.77 19.08
N TYR A 463 -22.97 35.62 18.78
CA TYR A 463 -23.40 34.32 19.28
C TYR A 463 -22.33 33.76 20.23
N LYS A 464 -22.77 33.21 21.36
CA LYS A 464 -21.93 32.59 22.39
C LYS A 464 -22.06 31.08 22.29
N TYR A 465 -20.94 30.37 22.46
CA TYR A 465 -20.90 28.93 22.30
C TYR A 465 -20.17 28.31 23.48
N THR A 466 -20.71 27.21 24.00
CA THR A 466 -20.24 26.57 25.23
C THR A 466 -19.95 25.10 24.90
N VAL A 467 -18.68 24.68 24.99
CA VAL A 467 -18.33 23.24 24.93
C VAL A 467 -18.27 22.69 26.34
#